data_AF-A0A6J3E1D3-F1
#
_entry.id   AF-A0A6J3E1D3-F1
#
_cell.length_a   1.000
_cell.length_b   1.000
_cell.length_c   1.000
_cell.angle_alpha   90.00
_cell.angle_beta   90.00
_cell.angle_gamma   90.00
#
_symmetry.space_group_name_H-M   'P 1'
#
loop_
_entity.id
_entity.type
_entity.pdbx_description
1 polymer ?
#
loop_
_entity_poly.entity_id
_entity_poly.type
_entity_poly.pdbx_seq_one_letter_code
_entity_poly.pdbx_strand_id
1 'polypeptide(L)'
;MGQPLKRRLDVPGAVPSVLRRRLLLLGAMLGLWLCLFYSCGGSCAGLAAPGGSPEPRGPSGGGPAPPPPPPPPPGLPEAARPISSLTDGTGSKRLPQAVIIGVKKGGTRALLEFLRVHPDVRAVGAEPHFFDRNYERGLAWYRDLMPRTLEGQITMEKTPSYFVTKEAPARISSMSKGTKLIVVVRDPVTRAISDYTQTLSKKPDIPTFESLTFKNRTTGLIDTSWSAIQIGIYAKHLENWLLYFPIGQILFVSGERLISDPAGELGRVQDFLGLKRIITDKHFYFNKTKGFPCLKKAEGSSKPHCLGKTKGRTHPDIDQEVVQRLRDFYRPFNMKFYQMTGQDFGWD
;
A
#
# COMPACT_ATOMS: atom_id res chain seq x y z
N MET A 1 -2.06 77.52 30.13
CA MET A 1 -3.49 77.89 30.00
C MET A 1 -3.90 77.50 28.60
N GLY A 2 -4.55 76.38 28.31
CA GLY A 2 -5.80 75.89 28.87
C GLY A 2 -6.92 76.21 27.88
N GLN A 3 -7.18 75.32 26.90
CA GLN A 3 -8.42 75.30 26.11
C GLN A 3 -8.84 73.85 25.77
N PRO A 4 -10.16 73.58 25.62
CA PRO A 4 -10.78 72.38 26.17
C PRO A 4 -11.19 71.33 25.13
N LEU A 5 -11.33 70.09 25.64
CA LEU A 5 -11.88 68.90 24.99
C LEU A 5 -13.27 69.13 24.35
N LYS A 6 -13.42 68.77 23.07
CA LYS A 6 -14.70 68.37 22.48
C LYS A 6 -14.73 66.84 22.33
N ARG A 7 -15.57 66.17 23.14
CA ARG A 7 -15.94 64.76 22.94
C ARG A 7 -16.80 64.64 21.67
N ARG A 8 -16.38 63.81 20.71
CA ARG A 8 -17.28 63.25 19.68
C ARG A 8 -17.72 61.87 20.13
N LEU A 9 -19.02 61.63 20.01
CA LEU A 9 -19.68 60.34 20.19
C LEU A 9 -19.31 59.41 19.03
N ASP A 10 -18.86 58.19 19.34
CA ASP A 10 -18.65 57.11 18.38
C ASP A 10 -20.00 56.60 17.87
N VAL A 11 -20.19 56.68 16.55
CA VAL A 11 -21.24 55.94 15.82
C VAL A 11 -20.60 54.61 15.39
N PRO A 12 -21.23 53.44 15.64
CA PRO A 12 -20.62 52.16 15.26
C PRO A 12 -20.48 52.07 13.73
N GLY A 13 -19.23 51.89 13.30
CA GLY A 13 -18.85 51.82 11.90
C GLY A 13 -19.58 50.72 11.14
N ALA A 14 -20.02 51.06 9.93
CA ALA A 14 -20.63 50.15 8.99
C ALA A 14 -19.74 48.93 8.69
N VAL A 15 -20.36 47.74 8.70
CA VAL A 15 -19.69 46.47 8.41
C VAL A 15 -19.11 46.49 6.98
N PRO A 16 -17.82 46.15 6.77
CA PRO A 16 -17.20 46.15 5.45
C PRO A 16 -17.96 45.25 4.46
N SER A 17 -18.15 45.73 3.23
CA SER A 17 -18.92 45.07 2.16
C SER A 17 -18.54 43.62 1.89
N VAL A 18 -17.29 43.26 2.15
CA VAL A 18 -16.75 41.90 2.01
C VAL A 18 -17.29 40.95 3.08
N LEU A 19 -17.46 41.43 4.32
CA LEU A 19 -18.00 40.63 5.42
C LEU A 19 -19.50 40.40 5.24
N ARG A 20 -20.22 41.40 4.69
CA ARG A 20 -21.64 41.27 4.32
C ARG A 20 -21.86 40.24 3.19
N ARG A 21 -20.95 40.18 2.20
CA ARG A 21 -20.97 39.13 1.15
C ARG A 21 -20.67 37.74 1.72
N ARG A 22 -19.74 37.61 2.66
CA ARG A 22 -19.43 36.31 3.29
C ARG A 22 -20.57 35.79 4.17
N LEU A 23 -21.25 36.66 4.91
CA LEU A 23 -22.43 36.31 5.72
C LEU A 23 -23.62 35.90 4.86
N LEU A 24 -23.85 36.57 3.72
CA LEU A 24 -24.90 36.18 2.76
C LEU A 24 -24.63 34.80 2.12
N LEU A 25 -23.37 34.51 1.77
CA LEU A 25 -22.98 33.21 1.21
C LEU A 25 -23.11 32.08 2.25
N LEU A 26 -22.75 32.33 3.51
CA LEU A 26 -22.94 31.38 4.60
C LEU A 26 -24.42 31.10 4.88
N GLY A 27 -25.28 32.12 4.83
CA GLY A 27 -26.73 31.96 4.97
C GLY A 27 -27.36 31.16 3.83
N ALA A 28 -26.94 31.39 2.58
CA ALA A 28 -27.43 30.64 1.42
C ALA A 28 -27.01 29.16 1.46
N MET A 29 -25.78 28.86 1.92
CA MET A 29 -25.28 27.49 2.06
C MET A 29 -26.00 26.74 3.19
N LEU A 30 -26.33 27.41 4.30
CA LEU A 30 -27.14 26.80 5.37
C LEU A 30 -28.58 26.51 4.91
N GLY A 31 -29.19 27.41 4.12
CA GLY A 31 -30.53 27.23 3.57
C GLY A 31 -30.63 26.05 2.58
N LEU A 32 -29.62 25.90 1.71
CA LEU A 32 -29.55 24.74 0.80
C LEU A 32 -29.34 23.43 1.54
N TRP A 33 -28.56 23.43 2.63
CA TRP A 33 -28.32 22.24 3.43
C TRP A 33 -29.57 21.80 4.21
N LEU A 34 -30.33 22.74 4.76
CA LEU A 34 -31.61 22.47 5.43
C LEU A 34 -32.69 21.97 4.44
N CYS A 35 -32.77 22.50 3.22
CA CYS A 35 -33.69 22.02 2.18
C CYS A 35 -33.39 20.58 1.72
N LEU A 36 -32.11 20.21 1.64
CA LEU A 36 -31.70 18.85 1.27
C LEU A 36 -31.96 17.84 2.41
N PHE A 37 -31.82 18.27 3.67
CA PHE A 37 -32.14 17.42 4.82
C PHE A 37 -33.65 17.20 5.00
N TYR A 38 -34.48 18.22 4.74
CA TYR A 38 -35.94 18.11 4.87
C TYR A 38 -36.63 17.47 3.65
N SER A 39 -36.02 17.49 2.46
CA SER A 39 -36.60 16.88 1.24
C SER A 39 -36.33 15.37 1.09
N CYS A 40 -35.54 14.75 1.98
CA CYS A 40 -35.28 13.30 1.94
C CYS A 40 -35.99 12.50 3.05
N GLY A 41 -36.80 13.15 3.88
CA GLY A 41 -37.54 12.52 4.98
C GLY A 41 -39.04 12.45 4.74
N GLY A 42 -39.49 11.83 3.65
CA GLY A 42 -40.94 11.70 3.41
C GLY A 42 -41.32 10.83 2.22
N SER A 43 -41.48 9.52 2.45
CA SER A 43 -42.58 8.68 1.94
C SER A 43 -42.20 7.20 1.94
N CYS A 44 -42.55 6.49 3.01
CA CYS A 44 -42.89 5.08 2.94
C CYS A 44 -44.41 4.98 3.12
N ALA A 45 -45.14 4.83 2.02
CA ALA A 45 -46.54 4.42 2.02
C ALA A 45 -46.78 3.59 0.76
N GLY A 46 -47.44 2.45 0.96
CA GLY A 46 -47.38 1.29 0.07
C GLY A 46 -48.11 1.41 -1.25
N LEU A 47 -47.81 0.44 -2.13
CA LEU A 47 -48.61 0.08 -3.29
C LEU A 47 -48.57 -1.44 -3.44
N ALA A 48 -49.75 -2.04 -3.29
CA ALA A 48 -50.04 -3.44 -3.51
C ALA A 48 -49.96 -3.78 -5.02
N ALA A 49 -49.49 -4.99 -5.33
CA ALA A 49 -49.58 -5.58 -6.67
C ALA A 49 -50.70 -6.62 -6.71
N PRO A 50 -51.46 -6.75 -7.83
CA PRO A 50 -52.62 -7.62 -7.91
C PRO A 50 -52.22 -9.07 -8.20
N GLY A 51 -53.07 -9.98 -7.71
CA GLY A 51 -52.90 -11.42 -7.85
C GLY A 51 -53.08 -11.96 -9.27
N GLY A 52 -52.39 -13.06 -9.52
CA GLY A 52 -52.61 -13.99 -10.63
C GLY A 52 -52.57 -15.42 -10.08
N SER A 53 -53.60 -16.18 -10.44
CA SER A 53 -54.00 -17.51 -9.93
C SER A 53 -52.96 -18.63 -10.12
N PRO A 54 -53.03 -19.72 -9.33
CA PRO A 54 -52.23 -20.92 -9.53
C PRO A 54 -52.91 -21.90 -10.50
N GLU A 55 -52.16 -22.41 -11.48
CA GLU A 55 -52.53 -23.60 -12.26
C GLU A 55 -52.07 -24.89 -11.56
N PRO A 56 -52.80 -26.01 -11.70
CA PRO A 56 -52.52 -27.25 -10.99
C PRO A 56 -51.49 -28.11 -11.74
N ARG A 57 -50.45 -28.58 -11.03
CA ARG A 57 -49.65 -29.72 -11.48
C ARG A 57 -50.16 -31.00 -10.82
N GLY A 58 -50.57 -31.95 -11.64
CA GLY A 58 -50.98 -33.30 -11.24
C GLY A 58 -49.83 -34.14 -10.66
N PRO A 59 -50.16 -35.36 -10.18
CA PRO A 59 -49.28 -36.14 -9.32
C PRO A 59 -48.26 -36.92 -10.14
N SER A 60 -46.97 -36.73 -9.88
CA SER A 60 -45.92 -37.64 -10.32
C SER A 60 -45.47 -38.52 -9.15
N GLY A 61 -45.59 -39.83 -9.35
CA GLY A 61 -45.53 -40.88 -8.35
C GLY A 61 -44.20 -41.03 -7.61
N GLY A 62 -44.31 -41.68 -6.45
CA GLY A 62 -43.20 -42.12 -5.64
C GLY A 62 -42.41 -43.26 -6.30
N GLY A 63 -41.09 -43.08 -6.35
CA GLY A 63 -40.13 -44.18 -6.44
C GLY A 63 -39.41 -44.32 -5.09
N PRO A 64 -39.04 -45.54 -4.67
CA PRO A 64 -38.44 -45.77 -3.35
C PRO A 64 -37.02 -45.22 -3.28
N ALA A 65 -36.63 -44.76 -2.09
CA ALA A 65 -35.27 -44.35 -1.77
C ALA A 65 -34.29 -45.54 -1.87
N PRO A 66 -33.04 -45.33 -2.33
CA PRO A 66 -32.04 -46.40 -2.36
C PRO A 66 -31.63 -46.80 -0.93
N PRO A 67 -31.32 -48.10 -0.68
CA PRO A 67 -30.92 -48.56 0.64
C PRO A 67 -29.52 -48.05 1.03
N PRO A 68 -29.24 -47.89 2.34
CA PRO A 68 -27.92 -47.51 2.81
C PRO A 68 -26.89 -48.63 2.56
N PRO A 69 -25.60 -48.31 2.39
CA PRO A 69 -24.55 -49.30 2.18
C PRO A 69 -24.36 -50.20 3.42
N PRO A 70 -23.95 -51.48 3.23
CA PRO A 70 -23.77 -52.41 4.33
C PRO A 70 -22.57 -52.02 5.22
N PRO A 71 -22.62 -52.38 6.53
CA PRO A 71 -21.48 -52.16 7.42
C PRO A 71 -20.31 -53.10 7.07
N PRO A 72 -19.06 -52.67 7.29
CA PRO A 72 -17.89 -53.49 6.99
C PRO A 72 -17.75 -54.67 7.97
N PRO A 73 -17.19 -55.81 7.54
CA PRO A 73 -17.03 -57.00 8.38
C PRO A 73 -15.92 -56.83 9.44
N PRO A 74 -16.00 -57.56 10.58
CA PRO A 74 -15.10 -57.37 11.71
C PRO A 74 -13.83 -58.25 11.66
N GLY A 75 -12.65 -57.62 11.82
CA GLY A 75 -11.32 -58.22 12.13
C GLY A 75 -10.68 -59.01 10.98
N LEU A 76 -9.40 -58.93 10.60
CA LEU A 76 -8.07 -58.51 11.12
C LEU A 76 -7.13 -58.34 9.86
N PRO A 77 -5.83 -58.02 9.90
CA PRO A 77 -4.98 -57.38 10.90
C PRO A 77 -4.33 -56.06 10.38
N GLU A 78 -3.64 -55.38 11.30
CA GLU A 78 -2.88 -54.14 11.14
C GLU A 78 -1.68 -54.28 10.17
N ALA A 79 -1.85 -53.92 8.90
CA ALA A 79 -0.75 -53.53 8.00
C ALA A 79 -1.27 -52.86 6.71
N ALA A 80 -0.54 -51.85 6.25
CA ALA A 80 -0.73 -51.09 5.01
C ALA A 80 -1.95 -50.14 4.95
N ARG A 81 -1.87 -49.02 5.68
CA ARG A 81 -2.62 -47.81 5.31
C ARG A 81 -1.99 -47.19 4.04
N PRO A 82 -2.77 -46.79 3.03
CA PRO A 82 -2.26 -46.02 1.92
C PRO A 82 -1.75 -44.67 2.44
N ILE A 83 -0.56 -44.26 1.98
CA ILE A 83 -0.04 -42.91 2.17
C ILE A 83 -0.88 -41.95 1.31
N SER A 84 -2.07 -41.60 1.80
CA SER A 84 -2.93 -40.59 1.21
C SER A 84 -3.78 -39.90 2.29
N SER A 85 -3.15 -39.06 3.11
CA SER A 85 -3.81 -37.96 3.86
C SER A 85 -2.83 -37.23 4.79
N LEU A 86 -1.76 -36.64 4.24
CA LEU A 86 -1.05 -35.53 4.91
C LEU A 86 -1.49 -34.17 4.32
N THR A 87 -2.79 -34.04 4.06
CA THR A 87 -3.45 -32.73 3.98
C THR A 87 -4.20 -32.52 5.27
N ASP A 88 -3.46 -32.28 6.35
CA ASP A 88 -4.06 -31.64 7.52
C ASP A 88 -4.50 -30.24 7.09
N GLY A 89 -5.81 -30.05 7.02
CA GLY A 89 -6.49 -28.81 6.68
C GLY A 89 -6.37 -27.71 7.75
N THR A 90 -5.23 -27.60 8.42
CA THR A 90 -5.04 -26.78 9.63
C THR A 90 -4.75 -25.30 9.35
N GLY A 91 -4.54 -24.91 8.09
CA GLY A 91 -4.29 -23.52 7.69
C GLY A 91 -5.52 -22.77 7.16
N SER A 92 -5.67 -21.50 7.53
CA SER A 92 -6.77 -20.62 7.07
C SER A 92 -6.26 -19.44 6.24
N LYS A 93 -7.07 -18.90 5.33
CA LYS A 93 -6.72 -17.64 4.63
C LYS A 93 -7.11 -16.46 5.50
N ARG A 94 -6.12 -15.66 5.89
CA ARG A 94 -6.30 -14.47 6.74
C ARG A 94 -5.95 -13.22 5.94
N LEU A 95 -6.65 -12.11 6.20
CA LEU A 95 -6.26 -10.80 5.67
C LEU A 95 -4.85 -10.43 6.17
N PRO A 96 -4.07 -9.64 5.39
CA PRO A 96 -2.69 -9.36 5.75
C PRO A 96 -2.62 -8.48 6.99
N GLN A 97 -1.84 -8.92 7.98
CA GLN A 97 -1.56 -8.13 9.19
C GLN A 97 -0.47 -7.08 8.93
N ALA A 98 0.36 -7.28 7.91
CA ALA A 98 1.36 -6.32 7.46
C ALA A 98 1.40 -6.18 5.94
N VAL A 99 1.57 -4.95 5.46
CA VAL A 99 1.57 -4.62 4.01
C VAL A 99 2.79 -3.78 3.66
N ILE A 100 3.53 -4.19 2.62
CA ILE A 100 4.57 -3.36 2.02
C ILE A 100 3.91 -2.44 0.98
N ILE A 101 3.61 -1.22 1.39
CA ILE A 101 2.81 -0.25 0.61
C ILE A 101 3.64 0.55 -0.41
N GLY A 102 4.98 0.53 -0.29
CA GLY A 102 5.83 1.38 -1.12
C GLY A 102 7.32 1.27 -0.82
N VAL A 103 8.16 2.04 -1.50
CA VAL A 103 7.80 2.84 -2.68
C VAL A 103 8.15 2.11 -3.98
N LYS A 104 7.51 2.48 -5.09
CA LYS A 104 7.89 2.00 -6.42
C LYS A 104 9.38 2.29 -6.64
N LYS A 105 10.13 1.22 -6.95
CA LYS A 105 11.60 1.19 -7.15
C LYS A 105 12.46 1.30 -5.88
N GLY A 106 11.87 1.30 -4.69
CA GLY A 106 12.62 1.37 -3.43
C GLY A 106 13.31 0.06 -3.02
N GLY A 107 12.86 -1.09 -3.52
CA GLY A 107 13.40 -2.40 -3.13
C GLY A 107 12.37 -3.38 -2.57
N THR A 108 11.08 -3.06 -2.67
CA THR A 108 9.96 -3.84 -2.13
C THR A 108 9.97 -5.33 -2.49
N ARG A 109 10.38 -5.70 -3.71
CA ARG A 109 10.54 -7.12 -4.09
C ARG A 109 11.67 -7.78 -3.30
N ALA A 110 12.83 -7.14 -3.18
CA ALA A 110 13.95 -7.71 -2.42
C ALA A 110 13.54 -7.96 -0.97
N LEU A 111 12.93 -6.95 -0.33
CA LEU A 111 12.46 -7.09 1.05
C LEU A 111 11.48 -8.25 1.21
N LEU A 112 10.48 -8.38 0.33
CA LEU A 112 9.49 -9.46 0.44
C LEU A 112 10.13 -10.84 0.24
N GLU A 113 11.01 -11.02 -0.75
CA GLU A 113 11.70 -12.30 -0.95
C GLU A 113 12.60 -12.65 0.25
N PHE A 114 13.26 -11.67 0.86
CA PHE A 114 14.09 -11.89 2.04
C PHE A 114 13.26 -12.26 3.26
N LEU A 115 12.13 -11.59 3.49
CA LEU A 115 11.23 -11.90 4.61
C LEU A 115 10.59 -13.29 4.51
N ARG A 116 10.32 -13.77 3.30
CA ARG A 116 9.76 -15.13 3.07
C ARG A 116 10.68 -16.26 3.50
N VAL A 117 11.94 -15.97 3.83
CA VAL A 117 12.84 -16.95 4.45
C VAL A 117 12.43 -17.25 5.89
N HIS A 118 11.74 -16.33 6.56
CA HIS A 118 11.26 -16.52 7.92
C HIS A 118 10.11 -17.55 7.96
N PRO A 119 10.16 -18.57 8.84
CA PRO A 119 9.14 -19.63 8.89
C PRO A 119 7.73 -19.10 9.21
N ASP A 120 7.64 -18.00 9.97
CA ASP A 120 6.37 -17.37 10.34
C ASP A 120 5.89 -16.28 9.36
N VAL A 121 6.47 -16.19 8.16
CA VAL A 121 6.01 -15.23 7.13
C VAL A 121 5.46 -15.98 5.93
N ARG A 122 4.22 -15.68 5.56
CA ARG A 122 3.60 -16.14 4.31
C ARG A 122 3.12 -14.95 3.52
N ALA A 123 3.44 -14.90 2.23
CA ALA A 123 3.12 -13.75 1.41
C ALA A 123 2.55 -14.09 0.04
N VAL A 124 1.68 -13.21 -0.46
CA VAL A 124 1.22 -13.25 -1.84
C VAL A 124 2.41 -12.99 -2.78
N GLY A 125 2.58 -13.84 -3.80
CA GLY A 125 3.69 -13.70 -4.75
C GLY A 125 3.54 -12.50 -5.69
N ALA A 126 2.35 -12.35 -6.26
CA ALA A 126 1.97 -11.23 -7.11
C ALA A 126 1.64 -9.97 -6.30
N GLU A 127 1.53 -8.82 -6.96
CA GLU A 127 1.04 -7.58 -6.36
C GLU A 127 -0.50 -7.55 -6.50
N PRO A 128 -1.27 -7.64 -5.40
CA PRO A 128 -2.74 -7.76 -5.49
C PRO A 128 -3.44 -6.58 -6.16
N HIS A 129 -2.88 -5.36 -6.01
CA HIS A 129 -3.52 -4.14 -6.48
C HIS A 129 -4.98 -3.99 -6.01
N PHE A 130 -5.25 -4.40 -4.77
CA PHE A 130 -6.60 -4.34 -4.22
C PHE A 130 -6.98 -2.91 -3.84
N PHE A 131 -6.17 -2.23 -3.02
CA PHE A 131 -6.52 -0.90 -2.52
C PHE A 131 -6.36 0.24 -3.53
N ASP A 132 -5.85 -0.03 -4.72
CA ASP A 132 -5.71 0.94 -5.81
C ASP A 132 -6.56 0.61 -7.06
N ARG A 133 -6.60 -0.64 -7.53
CA ARG A 133 -7.28 -0.99 -8.80
C ARG A 133 -8.50 -1.89 -8.65
N ASN A 134 -8.49 -2.80 -7.68
CA ASN A 134 -9.45 -3.89 -7.58
C ASN A 134 -10.35 -3.79 -6.35
N TYR A 135 -10.50 -2.61 -5.75
CA TYR A 135 -11.18 -2.43 -4.46
C TYR A 135 -12.66 -2.89 -4.49
N GLU A 136 -13.33 -2.62 -5.61
CA GLU A 136 -14.74 -2.99 -5.83
C GLU A 136 -14.99 -4.51 -5.85
N ARG A 137 -13.95 -5.34 -5.93
CA ARG A 137 -14.08 -6.80 -5.85
C ARG A 137 -14.37 -7.28 -4.42
N GLY A 138 -14.26 -6.41 -3.42
CA GLY A 138 -14.58 -6.69 -2.02
C GLY A 138 -13.50 -7.47 -1.27
N LEU A 139 -13.57 -7.42 0.06
CA LEU A 139 -12.58 -8.05 0.95
C LEU A 139 -12.56 -9.58 0.86
N ALA A 140 -13.68 -10.21 0.49
CA ALA A 140 -13.73 -11.66 0.28
C ALA A 140 -12.78 -12.08 -0.86
N TRP A 141 -12.85 -11.38 -2.00
CA TRP A 141 -11.93 -11.59 -3.12
C TRP A 141 -10.47 -11.37 -2.70
N TYR A 142 -10.21 -10.29 -1.96
CA TYR A 142 -8.85 -9.98 -1.51
C TYR A 142 -8.29 -11.06 -0.56
N ARG A 143 -9.09 -11.53 0.40
CA ARG A 143 -8.74 -12.64 1.30
C ARG A 143 -8.46 -13.93 0.53
N ASP A 144 -9.18 -14.19 -0.56
CA ASP A 144 -8.98 -15.40 -1.36
C ASP A 144 -7.65 -15.43 -2.12
N LEU A 145 -7.00 -14.28 -2.32
CA LEU A 145 -5.63 -14.24 -2.85
C LEU A 145 -4.58 -14.63 -1.82
N MET A 146 -4.90 -14.59 -0.53
CA MET A 146 -3.95 -14.80 0.54
C MET A 146 -3.54 -16.28 0.62
N PRO A 147 -2.26 -16.57 0.92
CA PRO A 147 -1.85 -17.93 1.22
C PRO A 147 -2.55 -18.42 2.50
N ARG A 148 -2.75 -19.72 2.61
CA ARG A 148 -3.15 -20.32 3.89
C ARG A 148 -1.98 -20.17 4.88
N THR A 149 -2.31 -19.73 6.09
CA THR A 149 -1.39 -19.56 7.22
C THR A 149 -1.82 -20.42 8.40
N LEU A 150 -0.83 -20.93 9.12
CA LEU A 150 -1.01 -21.54 10.44
C LEU A 150 -1.10 -20.44 11.50
N GLU A 151 -1.49 -20.82 12.72
CA GLU A 151 -1.41 -19.94 13.87
C GLU A 151 0.05 -19.51 14.14
N GLY A 152 0.23 -18.26 14.59
CA GLY A 152 1.55 -17.64 14.75
C GLY A 152 2.15 -17.04 13.46
N GLN A 153 1.74 -17.50 12.27
CA GLN A 153 2.24 -16.94 11.02
C GLN A 153 1.57 -15.61 10.64
N ILE A 154 2.36 -14.71 10.06
CA ILE A 154 1.92 -13.42 9.51
C ILE A 154 1.66 -13.57 8.02
N THR A 155 0.47 -13.15 7.58
CA THR A 155 0.13 -12.97 6.18
C THR A 155 0.57 -11.59 5.71
N MET A 156 1.27 -11.52 4.58
CA MET A 156 1.72 -10.27 3.98
C MET A 156 1.41 -10.17 2.48
N GLU A 157 1.39 -8.94 1.99
CA GLU A 157 1.45 -8.63 0.56
C GLU A 157 2.35 -7.41 0.31
N LYS A 158 2.69 -7.18 -0.96
CA LYS A 158 3.26 -5.90 -1.38
C LYS A 158 2.52 -5.36 -2.60
N THR A 159 2.29 -4.06 -2.60
CA THR A 159 1.81 -3.31 -3.76
C THR A 159 2.39 -1.90 -3.70
N PRO A 160 3.51 -1.63 -4.39
CA PRO A 160 4.26 -0.38 -4.22
C PRO A 160 3.52 0.91 -4.62
N SER A 161 2.42 0.80 -5.37
CA SER A 161 1.58 1.93 -5.76
C SER A 161 0.70 2.44 -4.63
N TYR A 162 0.39 1.62 -3.61
CA TYR A 162 -0.48 2.04 -2.52
C TYR A 162 0.03 3.33 -1.86
N PHE A 163 1.34 3.46 -1.66
CA PHE A 163 1.94 4.62 -1.00
C PHE A 163 1.50 5.96 -1.60
N VAL A 164 1.23 6.01 -2.91
CA VAL A 164 0.82 7.22 -3.64
C VAL A 164 -0.65 7.22 -4.06
N THR A 165 -1.40 6.16 -3.74
CA THR A 165 -2.84 6.09 -3.97
C THR A 165 -3.57 6.85 -2.87
N LYS A 166 -4.29 7.92 -3.26
CA LYS A 166 -4.93 8.84 -2.33
C LYS A 166 -5.90 8.13 -1.36
N GLU A 167 -6.67 7.17 -1.86
CA GLU A 167 -7.71 6.46 -1.11
C GLU A 167 -7.17 5.28 -0.29
N ALA A 168 -5.93 4.81 -0.57
CA ALA A 168 -5.39 3.60 0.05
C ALA A 168 -5.29 3.66 1.58
N PRO A 169 -4.85 4.77 2.22
CA PRO A 169 -4.79 4.84 3.68
C PRO A 169 -6.15 4.62 4.34
N ALA A 170 -7.19 5.31 3.84
CA ALA A 170 -8.55 5.16 4.35
C ALA A 170 -9.06 3.72 4.19
N ARG A 171 -8.85 3.12 3.01
CA ARG A 171 -9.32 1.76 2.71
C ARG A 171 -8.62 0.70 3.56
N ILE A 172 -7.30 0.80 3.75
CA ILE A 172 -6.56 -0.15 4.60
C ILE A 172 -6.96 0.02 6.07
N SER A 173 -7.12 1.25 6.54
CA SER A 173 -7.58 1.53 7.91
C SER A 173 -8.98 0.96 8.17
N SER A 174 -9.88 1.05 7.18
CA SER A 174 -11.23 0.44 7.26
C SER A 174 -11.20 -1.08 7.29
N MET A 175 -10.21 -1.73 6.67
CA MET A 175 -10.03 -3.18 6.77
C MET A 175 -9.59 -3.59 8.17
N SER A 176 -8.55 -2.95 8.71
CA SER A 176 -8.09 -3.15 10.08
C SER A 176 -7.20 -2.00 10.53
N LYS A 177 -7.60 -1.34 11.61
CA LYS A 177 -6.81 -0.27 12.25
C LYS A 177 -5.48 -0.77 12.78
N GLY A 178 -5.33 -2.07 13.06
CA GLY A 178 -4.09 -2.68 13.56
C GLY A 178 -3.08 -3.07 12.47
N THR A 179 -3.36 -2.79 11.20
CA THR A 179 -2.46 -3.16 10.09
C THR A 179 -1.10 -2.46 10.25
N LYS A 180 -0.01 -3.23 10.16
CA LYS A 180 1.36 -2.69 10.11
C LYS A 180 1.75 -2.36 8.67
N LEU A 181 2.40 -1.23 8.47
CA LEU A 181 2.78 -0.73 7.15
C LEU A 181 4.29 -0.67 7.03
N ILE A 182 4.82 -1.11 5.89
CA ILE A 182 6.26 -1.02 5.60
C ILE A 182 6.46 -0.21 4.31
N VAL A 183 7.36 0.76 4.38
CA VAL A 183 7.77 1.60 3.26
C VAL A 183 9.28 1.42 3.04
N VAL A 184 9.66 0.78 1.94
CA VAL A 184 11.06 0.70 1.49
C VAL A 184 11.37 1.95 0.69
N VAL A 185 12.08 2.90 1.30
CA VAL A 185 12.48 4.16 0.68
C VAL A 185 13.85 4.04 0.03
N ARG A 186 14.20 5.01 -0.80
CA ARG A 186 15.45 5.09 -1.57
C ARG A 186 15.74 6.56 -1.88
N ASP A 187 16.98 6.95 -2.13
CA ASP A 187 17.33 8.27 -2.66
C ASP A 187 16.34 8.65 -3.80
N PRO A 188 15.53 9.71 -3.64
CA PRO A 188 14.50 10.08 -4.60
C PRO A 188 15.02 10.27 -6.04
N VAL A 189 16.26 10.74 -6.20
CA VAL A 189 16.90 10.93 -7.51
C VAL A 189 17.16 9.58 -8.15
N THR A 190 17.86 8.70 -7.44
CA THR A 190 18.18 7.36 -7.98
C THR A 190 16.92 6.50 -8.17
N ARG A 191 15.88 6.73 -7.34
CA ARG A 191 14.55 6.13 -7.48
C ARG A 191 13.85 6.61 -8.76
N ALA A 192 13.87 7.91 -9.05
CA ALA A 192 13.30 8.49 -10.26
C ALA A 192 13.97 7.93 -11.52
N ILE A 193 15.31 7.90 -11.55
CA ILE A 193 16.09 7.31 -12.66
C ILE A 193 15.74 5.83 -12.83
N SER A 194 15.60 5.08 -11.73
CA SER A 194 15.22 3.66 -11.79
C SER A 194 13.80 3.44 -12.33
N ASP A 195 12.90 4.38 -12.06
CA ASP A 195 11.52 4.37 -12.57
C ASP A 195 11.49 4.65 -14.08
N TYR A 196 12.20 5.70 -14.50
CA TYR A 196 12.43 6.01 -15.90
C TYR A 196 13.04 4.82 -16.65
N THR A 197 14.12 4.23 -16.15
CA THR A 197 14.79 3.07 -16.75
C THR A 197 13.84 1.89 -16.95
N GLN A 198 12.93 1.66 -16.00
CA GLN A 198 11.91 0.62 -16.17
C GLN A 198 10.90 0.96 -17.26
N THR A 199 10.49 2.23 -17.36
CA THR A 199 9.58 2.70 -18.40
C THR A 199 10.24 2.60 -19.78
N LEU A 200 11.49 3.04 -19.90
CA LEU A 200 12.32 2.92 -21.11
C LEU A 200 12.43 1.46 -21.58
N SER A 201 12.66 0.51 -20.66
CA SER A 201 12.73 -0.92 -21.03
C SER A 201 11.44 -1.52 -21.58
N LYS A 202 10.30 -0.84 -21.41
CA LYS A 202 8.99 -1.25 -21.94
C LYS A 202 8.54 -0.41 -23.14
N LYS A 203 9.03 0.83 -23.23
CA LYS A 203 8.71 1.81 -24.25
C LYS A 203 10.02 2.51 -24.64
N PRO A 204 10.78 1.97 -25.60
CA PRO A 204 12.09 2.51 -25.97
C PRO A 204 12.02 3.96 -26.51
N ASP A 205 10.91 4.34 -27.12
CA ASP A 205 10.75 5.63 -27.83
C ASP A 205 10.31 6.80 -26.93
N ILE A 206 10.46 6.67 -25.60
CA ILE A 206 10.15 7.78 -24.70
C ILE A 206 11.27 8.84 -24.73
N PRO A 207 10.97 10.12 -24.44
CA PRO A 207 12.00 11.15 -24.34
C PRO A 207 13.07 10.83 -23.28
N THR A 208 14.20 11.53 -23.33
CA THR A 208 15.27 11.36 -22.34
C THR A 208 14.80 11.74 -20.93
N PHE A 209 15.52 11.25 -19.91
CA PHE A 209 15.23 11.58 -18.51
C PHE A 209 15.26 13.09 -18.27
N GLU A 210 16.25 13.79 -18.84
CA GLU A 210 16.43 15.23 -18.75
C GLU A 210 15.24 15.98 -19.35
N SER A 211 14.77 15.54 -20.52
CA SER A 211 13.62 16.14 -21.21
C SER A 211 12.35 16.04 -20.37
N LEU A 212 12.11 14.90 -19.73
CA LEU A 212 10.93 14.68 -18.87
C LEU A 212 11.04 15.34 -17.49
N THR A 213 12.25 15.69 -17.05
CA THR A 213 12.49 16.24 -15.71
C THR A 213 12.00 17.68 -15.59
N PHE A 214 12.08 18.47 -16.66
CA PHE A 214 11.77 19.90 -16.61
C PHE A 214 10.49 20.23 -17.37
N LYS A 215 9.63 21.03 -16.75
CA LYS A 215 8.54 21.72 -17.44
C LYS A 215 9.08 22.87 -18.29
N ASN A 216 10.15 23.50 -17.83
CA ASN A 216 10.92 24.49 -18.57
C ASN A 216 12.40 24.36 -18.20
N ARG A 217 13.22 23.91 -19.16
CA ARG A 217 14.65 23.66 -18.94
C ARG A 217 15.44 24.95 -18.70
N THR A 218 15.09 26.01 -19.40
CA THR A 218 15.75 27.33 -19.31
C THR A 218 15.61 27.95 -17.93
N THR A 219 14.41 27.85 -17.33
CA THR A 219 14.17 28.36 -15.96
C THR A 219 14.56 27.37 -14.87
N GLY A 220 14.89 26.12 -15.22
CA GLY A 220 15.12 25.05 -14.27
C GLY A 220 13.87 24.56 -13.54
N LEU A 221 12.67 24.89 -14.03
CA LEU A 221 11.41 24.49 -13.41
C LEU A 221 11.18 22.99 -13.60
N ILE A 222 11.30 22.22 -12.53
CA ILE A 222 11.08 20.77 -12.50
C ILE A 222 9.58 20.45 -12.67
N ASP A 223 9.28 19.46 -13.50
CA ASP A 223 7.92 18.96 -13.70
C ASP A 223 7.50 18.01 -12.56
N THR A 224 6.88 18.58 -11.53
CA THR A 224 6.34 17.81 -10.41
C THR A 224 5.07 17.02 -10.75
N SER A 225 4.49 17.21 -11.94
CA SER A 225 3.37 16.39 -12.43
C SER A 225 3.84 15.05 -12.99
N TRP A 226 5.12 14.94 -13.37
CA TRP A 226 5.69 13.68 -13.83
C TRP A 226 5.77 12.68 -12.67
N SER A 227 5.16 11.51 -12.85
CA SER A 227 5.09 10.48 -11.81
C SER A 227 6.46 10.04 -11.27
N ALA A 228 7.53 10.06 -12.07
CA ALA A 228 8.87 9.73 -11.60
C ALA A 228 9.45 10.78 -10.64
N ILE A 229 8.96 12.02 -10.68
CA ILE A 229 9.32 13.04 -9.69
C ILE A 229 8.36 12.97 -8.49
N GLN A 230 7.07 12.95 -8.78
CA GLN A 230 6.01 13.05 -7.78
C GLN A 230 6.10 11.96 -6.69
N ILE A 231 6.43 10.71 -7.07
CA ILE A 231 6.56 9.59 -6.12
C ILE A 231 7.69 9.83 -5.10
N GLY A 232 8.75 10.54 -5.50
CA GLY A 232 9.92 10.81 -4.65
C GLY A 232 9.68 11.82 -3.52
N ILE A 233 8.56 12.55 -3.55
CA ILE A 233 8.20 13.55 -2.53
C ILE A 233 7.59 12.83 -1.32
N TYR A 234 8.38 12.00 -0.63
CA TYR A 234 7.89 11.06 0.38
C TYR A 234 7.12 11.72 1.52
N ALA A 235 7.59 12.88 2.01
CA ALA A 235 6.94 13.64 3.07
C ALA A 235 5.46 13.95 2.74
N LYS A 236 5.18 14.38 1.51
CA LYS A 236 3.81 14.69 1.05
C LYS A 236 2.89 13.47 1.09
N HIS A 237 3.39 12.32 0.66
CA HIS A 237 2.62 11.08 0.69
C HIS A 237 2.40 10.61 2.13
N LEU A 238 3.45 10.69 2.96
CA LEU A 238 3.38 10.31 4.37
C LEU A 238 2.33 11.13 5.14
N GLU A 239 2.18 12.42 4.85
CA GLU A 239 1.10 13.24 5.44
C GLU A 239 -0.29 12.60 5.25
N ASN A 240 -0.58 12.06 4.06
CA ASN A 240 -1.84 11.38 3.79
C ASN A 240 -2.01 10.07 4.59
N TRP A 241 -0.92 9.33 4.81
CA TRP A 241 -0.93 8.11 5.62
C TRP A 241 -1.14 8.40 7.11
N LEU A 242 -0.53 9.47 7.61
CA LEU A 242 -0.62 9.86 9.02
C LEU A 242 -2.00 10.38 9.44
N LEU A 243 -2.89 10.67 8.49
CA LEU A 243 -4.30 10.93 8.78
C LEU A 243 -5.05 9.70 9.31
N TYR A 244 -4.54 8.48 9.03
CA TYR A 244 -5.23 7.22 9.32
C TYR A 244 -4.42 6.26 10.19
N PHE A 245 -3.08 6.35 10.15
CA PHE A 245 -2.19 5.46 10.89
C PHE A 245 -1.23 6.25 11.79
N PRO A 246 -1.05 5.85 13.05
CA PRO A 246 0.00 6.42 13.88
C PRO A 246 1.37 6.02 13.33
N ILE A 247 2.37 6.90 13.51
CA ILE A 247 3.73 6.69 13.00
C ILE A 247 4.34 5.35 13.48
N GLY A 248 4.02 4.90 14.69
CA GLY A 248 4.48 3.62 15.25
C GLY A 248 3.96 2.37 14.52
N GLN A 249 2.96 2.51 13.65
CA GLN A 249 2.48 1.43 12.76
C GLN A 249 3.12 1.48 11.37
N ILE A 250 4.06 2.39 11.12
CA ILE A 250 4.75 2.53 9.83
C ILE A 250 6.25 2.36 10.03
N LEU A 251 6.83 1.34 9.41
CA LEU A 251 8.28 1.16 9.36
C LEU A 251 8.84 1.68 8.04
N PHE A 252 9.90 2.49 8.14
CA PHE A 252 10.68 2.95 6.99
C PHE A 252 11.99 2.16 6.91
N VAL A 253 12.14 1.42 5.80
CA VAL A 253 13.30 0.58 5.49
C VAL A 253 14.18 1.32 4.50
N SER A 254 15.48 1.40 4.77
CA SER A 254 16.44 2.02 3.86
C SER A 254 16.73 1.04 2.70
N GLY A 255 16.42 1.43 1.47
CA GLY A 255 16.71 0.66 0.28
C GLY A 255 18.22 0.55 0.01
N GLU A 256 18.99 1.59 0.32
CA GLU A 256 20.46 1.59 0.26
C GLU A 256 21.03 0.56 1.24
N ARG A 257 20.57 0.59 2.49
CA ARG A 257 21.03 -0.35 3.51
C ARG A 257 20.52 -1.77 3.29
N LEU A 258 19.36 -1.95 2.66
CA LEU A 258 18.89 -3.27 2.22
C LEU A 258 19.82 -3.92 1.18
N ILE A 259 20.62 -3.12 0.47
CA ILE A 259 21.64 -3.61 -0.46
C ILE A 259 22.97 -3.86 0.27
N SER A 260 23.44 -2.90 1.08
CA SER A 260 24.77 -2.98 1.72
C SER A 260 24.79 -3.88 2.96
N ASP A 261 23.72 -3.89 3.76
CA ASP A 261 23.55 -4.66 5.00
C ASP A 261 22.10 -5.20 5.10
N PRO A 262 21.74 -6.19 4.25
CA PRO A 262 20.40 -6.76 4.25
C PRO A 262 20.03 -7.38 5.60
N ALA A 263 20.97 -8.00 6.31
CA ALA A 263 20.72 -8.62 7.60
C ALA A 263 20.34 -7.58 8.67
N GLY A 264 21.04 -6.44 8.72
CA GLY A 264 20.74 -5.35 9.65
C GLY A 264 19.35 -4.75 9.42
N GLU A 265 18.96 -4.48 8.17
CA GLU A 265 17.60 -3.99 7.87
C GLU A 265 16.53 -5.04 8.17
N LEU A 266 16.77 -6.32 7.85
CA LEU A 266 15.83 -7.40 8.16
C LEU A 266 15.69 -7.62 9.68
N GLY A 267 16.72 -7.33 10.48
CA GLY A 267 16.62 -7.30 11.94
C GLY A 267 15.57 -6.29 12.43
N ARG A 268 15.59 -5.07 11.90
CA ARG A 268 14.59 -4.03 12.22
C ARG A 268 13.17 -4.44 11.80
N VAL A 269 13.05 -5.07 10.64
CA VAL A 269 11.74 -5.49 10.11
C VAL A 269 11.16 -6.64 10.93
N GLN A 270 11.98 -7.61 11.36
CA GLN A 270 11.53 -8.70 12.23
C GLN A 270 10.99 -8.17 13.56
N ASP A 271 11.71 -7.25 14.22
CA ASP A 271 11.26 -6.65 15.47
C ASP A 271 9.95 -5.88 15.30
N PHE A 272 9.86 -5.06 14.25
CA PHE A 272 8.66 -4.30 13.95
C PHE A 272 7.44 -5.19 13.74
N LEU A 273 7.63 -6.36 13.11
CA LEU A 273 6.58 -7.35 12.90
C LEU A 273 6.30 -8.22 14.14
N GLY A 274 7.10 -8.12 15.20
CA GLY A 274 7.00 -8.97 16.39
C GLY A 274 7.49 -10.40 16.13
N LEU A 275 8.35 -10.60 15.13
CA LEU A 275 8.93 -11.88 14.76
C LEU A 275 10.26 -12.10 15.50
N LYS A 276 10.61 -13.36 15.73
CA LYS A 276 11.95 -13.73 16.19
C LYS A 276 12.98 -13.32 15.13
N ARG A 277 14.14 -12.79 15.55
CA ARG A 277 15.25 -12.51 14.63
C ARG A 277 15.92 -13.82 14.16
N ILE A 278 15.39 -14.42 13.10
CA ILE A 278 15.91 -15.64 12.47
C ILE A 278 16.76 -15.30 11.25
N ILE A 279 16.31 -14.34 10.43
CA ILE A 279 17.03 -13.90 9.25
C ILE A 279 18.25 -13.10 9.70
N THR A 280 19.42 -13.55 9.26
CA THR A 280 20.76 -13.08 9.65
C THR A 280 21.69 -13.02 8.42
N ASP A 281 22.90 -12.52 8.61
CA ASP A 281 23.99 -12.46 7.62
C ASP A 281 24.22 -13.82 6.91
N LYS A 282 24.08 -14.93 7.64
CA LYS A 282 24.25 -16.28 7.11
C LYS A 282 23.31 -16.60 5.96
N HIS A 283 22.16 -15.94 5.85
CA HIS A 283 21.18 -16.18 4.78
C HIS A 283 21.54 -15.50 3.46
N PHE A 284 22.50 -14.56 3.48
CA PHE A 284 22.86 -13.76 2.32
C PHE A 284 24.24 -14.11 1.79
N TYR A 285 24.43 -13.91 0.49
CA TYR A 285 25.74 -13.83 -0.15
C TYR A 285 25.72 -12.70 -1.18
N PHE A 286 26.86 -12.06 -1.43
CA PHE A 286 26.96 -11.00 -2.41
C PHE A 286 27.34 -11.56 -3.78
N ASN A 287 26.53 -11.31 -4.80
CA ASN A 287 26.85 -11.70 -6.17
C ASN A 287 27.59 -10.55 -6.86
N LYS A 288 28.92 -10.66 -7.00
CA LYS A 288 29.76 -9.63 -7.63
C LYS A 288 29.36 -9.30 -9.06
N THR A 289 29.01 -10.30 -9.86
CA THR A 289 28.57 -10.11 -11.25
C THR A 289 27.26 -9.32 -11.34
N LYS A 290 26.34 -9.57 -10.40
CA LYS A 290 25.06 -8.87 -10.35
C LYS A 290 25.18 -7.50 -9.67
N GLY A 291 26.11 -7.34 -8.71
CA GLY A 291 26.26 -6.15 -7.88
C GLY A 291 25.22 -6.03 -6.76
N PHE A 292 24.54 -7.13 -6.39
CA PHE A 292 23.48 -7.14 -5.38
C PHE A 292 23.58 -8.36 -4.45
N PRO A 293 23.08 -8.25 -3.20
CA PRO A 293 22.92 -9.42 -2.33
C PRO A 293 21.86 -10.38 -2.87
N CYS A 294 22.10 -11.66 -2.65
CA CYS A 294 21.25 -12.78 -3.01
C CYS A 294 21.04 -13.71 -1.81
N LEU A 295 19.98 -14.52 -1.84
CA LEU A 295 19.69 -15.51 -0.81
C LEU A 295 20.49 -16.78 -1.05
N LYS A 296 21.20 -17.28 -0.02
CA LYS A 296 21.88 -18.58 -0.08
C LYS A 296 20.91 -19.75 -0.23
N LYS A 297 19.73 -19.63 0.39
CA LYS A 297 18.59 -20.55 0.25
C LYS A 297 17.31 -19.73 0.21
N ALA A 298 16.51 -19.92 -0.83
CA ALA A 298 15.20 -19.29 -0.92
C ALA A 298 14.14 -20.12 -0.21
N GLU A 299 12.99 -19.51 0.08
CA GLU A 299 11.81 -20.22 0.56
C GLU A 299 11.47 -21.39 -0.37
N GLY A 300 11.40 -22.61 0.18
CA GLY A 300 11.07 -23.82 -0.59
C GLY A 300 12.15 -24.29 -1.58
N SER A 301 13.38 -23.75 -1.53
CA SER A 301 14.48 -24.19 -2.39
C SER A 301 15.78 -24.40 -1.62
N SER A 302 16.50 -25.48 -1.94
CA SER A 302 17.86 -25.72 -1.45
C SER A 302 18.93 -24.94 -2.21
N LYS A 303 18.57 -24.28 -3.32
CA LYS A 303 19.51 -23.56 -4.20
C LYS A 303 19.58 -22.07 -3.87
N PRO A 304 20.72 -21.41 -4.16
CA PRO A 304 20.83 -19.96 -4.09
C PRO A 304 19.83 -19.26 -5.04
N HIS A 305 19.32 -18.12 -4.61
CA HIS A 305 18.38 -17.32 -5.39
C HIS A 305 18.82 -15.85 -5.45
N CYS A 306 19.08 -15.38 -6.66
CA CYS A 306 19.20 -13.97 -6.96
C CYS A 306 17.92 -13.46 -7.61
N LEU A 307 17.57 -12.20 -7.35
CA LEU A 307 16.47 -11.56 -8.04
C LEU A 307 16.72 -11.55 -9.57
N GLY A 308 15.65 -11.73 -10.36
CA GLY A 308 15.74 -11.83 -11.82
C GLY A 308 16.30 -10.58 -12.51
N LYS A 309 16.50 -10.69 -13.84
CA LYS A 309 17.10 -9.63 -14.70
C LYS A 309 16.37 -8.28 -14.62
N THR A 310 15.09 -8.29 -14.27
CA THR A 310 14.28 -7.07 -14.11
C THR A 310 14.55 -6.31 -12.81
N LYS A 311 15.47 -6.79 -11.95
CA LYS A 311 15.88 -6.17 -10.68
C LYS A 311 17.38 -5.90 -10.71
N GLY A 312 17.75 -4.64 -10.49
CA GLY A 312 19.13 -4.14 -10.70
C GLY A 312 19.44 -3.88 -12.17
N ARG A 313 18.58 -3.14 -12.88
CA ARG A 313 18.87 -2.71 -14.26
C ARG A 313 19.99 -1.67 -14.24
N THR A 314 20.88 -1.72 -15.23
CA THR A 314 21.78 -0.61 -15.52
C THR A 314 20.98 0.64 -15.83
N HIS A 315 21.34 1.74 -15.19
CA HIS A 315 20.71 3.03 -15.43
C HIS A 315 21.43 3.72 -16.60
N PRO A 316 20.71 4.52 -17.41
CA PRO A 316 21.37 5.42 -18.36
C PRO A 316 22.23 6.44 -17.60
N ASP A 317 23.28 6.92 -18.26
CA ASP A 317 24.04 8.05 -17.76
C ASP A 317 23.18 9.31 -17.84
N ILE A 318 23.13 10.08 -16.76
CA ILE A 318 22.28 11.27 -16.63
C ILE A 318 23.19 12.47 -16.45
N ASP A 319 22.84 13.56 -17.15
CA ASP A 319 23.52 14.84 -17.00
C ASP A 319 23.65 15.25 -15.52
N GLN A 320 24.89 15.48 -15.07
CA GLN A 320 25.20 15.79 -13.67
C GLN A 320 24.54 17.09 -13.20
N GLU A 321 24.33 18.07 -14.09
CA GLU A 321 23.60 19.29 -13.74
C GLU A 321 22.14 18.97 -13.40
N VAL A 322 21.52 18.05 -14.15
CA VAL A 322 20.14 17.60 -13.91
C VAL A 322 20.04 16.82 -12.61
N VAL A 323 21.01 15.96 -12.32
CA VAL A 323 21.12 15.25 -11.03
C VAL A 323 21.21 16.24 -9.89
N GLN A 324 22.08 17.25 -9.98
CA GLN A 324 22.25 18.25 -8.92
C GLN A 324 20.96 19.06 -8.70
N ARG A 325 20.32 19.53 -9.78
CA ARG A 325 19.03 20.24 -9.68
C ARG A 325 17.94 19.39 -9.02
N LEU A 326 17.89 18.09 -9.30
CA LEU A 326 16.96 17.18 -8.63
C LEU A 326 17.30 16.98 -7.15
N ARG A 327 18.59 16.86 -6.79
CA ARG A 327 19.01 16.80 -5.38
C ARG A 327 18.57 18.05 -4.63
N ASP A 328 18.85 19.22 -5.20
CA ASP A 328 18.46 20.50 -4.59
C ASP A 328 16.94 20.64 -4.45
N PHE A 329 16.18 20.14 -5.44
CA PHE A 329 14.72 20.08 -5.36
C PHE A 329 14.20 19.15 -4.25
N TYR A 330 14.79 17.96 -4.10
CA TYR A 330 14.32 16.99 -3.10
C TYR A 330 14.78 17.32 -1.67
N ARG A 331 15.94 17.95 -1.49
CA ARG A 331 16.52 18.27 -0.17
C ARG A 331 15.52 18.79 0.85
N PRO A 332 14.71 19.84 0.60
CA PRO A 332 13.75 20.32 1.60
C PRO A 332 12.67 19.27 1.96
N PHE A 333 12.27 18.44 1.00
CA PHE A 333 11.30 17.35 1.25
C PHE A 333 11.94 16.18 2.00
N ASN A 334 13.21 15.88 1.73
CA ASN A 334 13.97 14.85 2.44
C ASN A 334 14.19 15.24 3.89
N MET A 335 14.63 16.47 4.17
CA MET A 335 14.78 16.97 5.53
C MET A 335 13.47 16.90 6.32
N LYS A 336 12.34 17.28 5.69
CA LYS A 336 11.02 17.11 6.29
C LYS A 336 10.69 15.64 6.55
N PHE A 337 10.99 14.75 5.60
CA PHE A 337 10.76 13.31 5.76
C PHE A 337 11.61 12.72 6.90
N TYR A 338 12.87 13.14 7.04
CA TYR A 338 13.75 12.69 8.13
C TYR A 338 13.19 13.10 9.49
N GLN A 339 12.72 14.35 9.61
CA GLN A 339 12.05 14.84 10.81
C GLN A 339 10.77 14.05 11.12
N MET A 340 9.91 13.81 10.11
CA MET A 340 8.66 13.07 10.29
C MET A 340 8.87 11.62 10.71
N THR A 341 9.95 10.99 10.25
CA THR A 341 10.24 9.57 10.51
C THR A 341 11.17 9.36 11.69
N GLY A 342 11.85 10.41 12.17
CA GLY A 342 12.90 10.31 13.18
C GLY A 342 14.14 9.55 12.68
N GLN A 343 14.33 9.47 11.36
CA GLN A 343 15.44 8.73 10.74
C GLN A 343 16.03 9.53 9.57
N ASP A 344 17.34 9.78 9.64
CA ASP A 344 18.12 10.26 8.50
C ASP A 344 18.50 9.07 7.60
N PHE A 345 18.26 9.19 6.30
CA PHE A 345 18.59 8.16 5.30
C PHE A 345 19.86 8.47 4.51
N GLY A 346 20.52 9.61 4.74
CA GLY A 346 21.81 9.96 4.16
C GLY A 346 21.78 10.23 2.66
N TRP A 347 20.72 10.87 2.15
CA TRP A 347 20.62 11.22 0.73
C TRP A 347 21.13 12.63 0.39
N ASP A 348 21.36 13.47 1.41
CA ASP A 348 21.66 14.90 1.30
C ASP A 348 22.96 15.30 2.01
#